data_AF-A0A9N9VRX9-F1
#
_entry.id   AF-A0A9N9VRX9-F1
#
_cell.length_a   1.000
_cell.length_b   1.000
_cell.length_c   1.000
_cell.angle_alpha   90.00
_cell.angle_beta   90.00
_cell.angle_gamma   90.00
#
_symmetry.space_group_name_H-M   'P 1'
#
loop_
_entity.id
_entity.type
_entity.pdbx_description
1 polymer ?
#
loop_
_entity_poly.entity_id
_entity_poly.type
_entity_poly.pdbx_seq_one_letter_code
_entity_poly.pdbx_strand_id
1 'polypeptide(L)'
;MAPTQLSPSALLYTPAVTDSESTVSSRNAPKLVILTTWIFARRDHIAKYVEQYQALYPGATILVIESFLYHFLRPFTLREELTPVIPVIRGILGDGANQTGKPQLLLHVFSNSGLGTSWVLRNVYQTESPANEKGILPQHATIFDSSPGRYDYWAVVAALLYGIPPSAWLQRIATMPLAHMLSGGIWVWCRVFGGEDWVLRYAQAANNPSRVDEVCRAYAFGRADRLVPAHWVEAHAADATVQGFNVKQMVDFGTKSAHVAHARTDPSRYWALVADTWKSAVHDTKL
;
A
#
# COMPACT_ATOMS: atom_id res chain seq x y z
N MET A 1 5.18 12.98 17.72
CA MET A 1 3.84 13.40 18.19
C MET A 1 2.90 12.22 18.15
N ALA A 2 1.93 12.14 19.06
CA ALA A 2 0.93 11.09 19.03
C ALA A 2 0.01 11.25 17.80
N PRO A 3 -0.38 10.16 17.11
CA PRO A 3 -1.30 10.24 15.99
C PRO A 3 -2.73 10.55 16.45
N THR A 4 -3.46 11.26 15.61
CA THR A 4 -4.92 11.37 15.72
C THR A 4 -5.57 10.13 15.13
N GLN A 5 -6.40 9.43 15.90
CA GLN A 5 -7.14 8.29 15.40
C GLN A 5 -8.41 8.76 14.67
N LEU A 6 -8.50 8.47 13.37
CA LEU A 6 -9.67 8.82 12.54
C LEU A 6 -10.73 7.71 12.54
N SER A 7 -10.28 6.46 12.66
CA SER A 7 -11.12 5.27 12.76
C SER A 7 -10.33 4.12 13.42
N PRO A 8 -10.94 2.96 13.71
CA PRO A 8 -10.21 1.80 14.24
C PRO A 8 -8.96 1.40 13.44
N SER A 9 -8.94 1.62 12.11
CA SER A 9 -7.81 1.30 11.24
C SER A 9 -7.04 2.50 10.70
N ALA A 10 -7.50 3.73 10.88
CA ALA A 10 -6.86 4.92 10.31
C ALA A 10 -6.24 5.83 11.38
N LEU A 11 -4.94 6.09 11.24
CA LEU A 11 -4.15 6.96 12.11
C LEU A 11 -3.52 8.10 11.28
N LEU A 12 -3.68 9.34 11.74
CA LEU A 12 -3.16 10.53 11.11
C LEU A 12 -2.02 11.13 11.93
N TYR A 13 -0.86 11.30 11.31
CA TYR A 13 0.30 11.96 11.90
C TYR A 13 0.49 13.31 11.22
N THR A 14 0.25 14.39 11.96
CA THR A 14 0.48 15.76 11.50
C THR A 14 1.96 16.14 11.61
N PRO A 15 2.47 16.98 10.69
CA PRO A 15 3.86 17.43 10.71
C PRO A 15 4.15 18.30 11.93
N ALA A 16 5.39 18.26 12.42
CA ALA A 16 5.85 19.09 13.53
C ALA A 16 6.11 20.55 13.14
N VAL A 17 6.39 20.78 11.86
CA VAL A 17 6.72 22.09 11.31
C VAL A 17 5.52 22.60 10.52
N THR A 18 4.87 23.64 11.04
CA THR A 18 3.88 24.44 10.31
C THR A 18 4.58 25.38 9.34
N ASP A 19 3.93 25.73 8.22
CA ASP A 19 4.41 26.37 6.97
C ASP A 19 5.35 27.61 7.06
N SER A 20 5.71 28.10 8.24
CA SER A 20 6.52 29.31 8.44
C SER A 20 8.02 29.14 8.16
N GLU A 21 8.53 27.92 7.97
CA GLU A 21 9.95 27.65 7.62
C GLU A 21 10.09 26.91 6.27
N SER A 22 9.50 27.47 5.21
CA SER A 22 9.54 26.89 3.87
C SER A 22 10.91 27.06 3.19
N THR A 23 11.83 26.13 3.46
CA THR A 23 13.04 25.94 2.66
C THR A 23 12.69 25.41 1.26
N VAL A 24 13.56 25.59 0.25
CA VAL A 24 13.34 25.07 -1.12
C VAL A 24 13.08 23.54 -1.15
N SER A 25 13.60 22.81 -0.15
CA SER A 25 13.34 21.38 0.05
C SER A 25 11.87 21.05 0.36
N SER A 26 11.10 21.95 0.98
CA SER A 26 9.70 21.70 1.32
C SER A 26 8.77 21.79 0.09
N ARG A 27 9.16 22.56 -0.94
CA ARG A 27 8.35 22.76 -2.15
C ARG A 27 8.23 21.53 -3.05
N ASN A 28 9.14 20.56 -2.90
CA ASN A 28 9.16 19.32 -3.68
C ASN A 28 8.83 18.10 -2.82
N ALA A 29 8.33 18.26 -1.60
CA ALA A 29 7.91 17.16 -0.73
C ALA A 29 6.41 16.83 -0.94
N PRO A 30 5.97 15.59 -0.66
CA PRO A 30 4.54 15.28 -0.69
C PRO A 30 3.83 16.03 0.44
N LYS A 31 2.60 16.50 0.18
CA LYS A 31 1.73 16.99 1.25
C LYS A 31 1.18 15.84 2.09
N LEU A 32 0.90 14.71 1.43
CA LEU A 32 0.32 13.53 2.04
C LEU A 32 1.09 12.27 1.63
N VAL A 33 1.49 11.48 2.62
CA VAL A 33 1.94 10.10 2.44
C VAL A 33 0.87 9.17 3.00
N ILE A 34 0.36 8.24 2.20
CA ILE A 34 -0.58 7.20 2.66
C ILE A 34 0.15 5.87 2.73
N LEU A 35 0.14 5.23 3.89
CA LEU A 35 0.65 3.87 4.09
C LEU A 35 -0.52 2.90 4.22
N THR A 36 -0.73 2.00 3.25
CA THR A 36 -1.65 0.87 3.42
C THR A 36 -0.87 -0.37 3.83
N THR A 37 -0.97 -0.72 5.12
CA THR A 37 -0.05 -1.67 5.77
C THR A 37 -0.40 -3.14 5.48
N TRP A 38 0.32 -4.07 6.12
CA TRP A 38 0.09 -5.50 5.99
C TRP A 38 -0.61 -6.09 7.23
N ILE A 39 -1.31 -7.22 7.08
CA ILE A 39 -1.90 -7.92 8.23
C ILE A 39 -0.80 -8.41 9.18
N PHE A 40 -1.06 -8.36 10.49
CA PHE A 40 -0.12 -8.71 11.56
C PHE A 40 1.09 -7.77 11.65
N ALA A 41 1.04 -6.61 10.99
CA ALA A 41 1.97 -5.54 11.25
C ALA A 41 1.89 -5.12 12.73
N ARG A 42 3.03 -5.16 13.42
CA ARG A 42 3.15 -4.55 14.74
C ARG A 42 3.27 -3.04 14.57
N ARG A 43 2.64 -2.27 15.47
CA ARG A 43 2.76 -0.81 15.48
C ARG A 43 4.20 -0.33 15.56
N ASP A 44 5.06 -1.02 16.30
CA ASP A 44 6.51 -0.70 16.35
C ASP A 44 7.22 -0.84 15.00
N HIS A 45 6.74 -1.74 14.12
CA HIS A 45 7.29 -1.87 12.77
C HIS A 45 6.78 -0.74 11.88
N ILE A 46 5.49 -0.44 11.94
CA ILE A 46 4.88 0.67 11.21
C ILE A 46 5.52 2.01 11.61
N ALA A 47 5.74 2.22 12.92
CA ALA A 47 6.35 3.43 13.47
C ALA A 47 7.71 3.73 12.85
N LYS A 48 8.54 2.71 12.57
CA LYS A 48 9.82 2.89 11.88
C LYS A 48 9.66 3.46 10.48
N TYR A 49 8.63 3.07 9.73
CA TYR A 49 8.33 3.67 8.43
C TYR A 49 7.85 5.11 8.58
N VAL A 50 6.98 5.37 9.56
CA VAL A 50 6.50 6.73 9.87
C VAL A 50 7.67 7.66 10.21
N GLU A 51 8.57 7.23 11.09
CA GLU A 51 9.77 7.99 11.50
C GLU A 51 10.67 8.30 10.30
N GLN A 52 10.89 7.34 9.41
CA GLN A 52 11.68 7.56 8.20
C GLN A 52 11.01 8.51 7.22
N TYR A 53 9.69 8.42 7.05
CA TYR A 53 8.95 9.41 6.24
C TYR A 53 8.95 10.80 6.87
N GLN A 54 8.88 10.92 8.20
CA GLN A 54 9.01 12.20 8.90
C GLN A 54 10.41 12.79 8.73
N ALA A 55 11.45 11.96 8.71
CA ALA A 55 12.81 12.40 8.44
C ALA A 55 13.01 12.84 6.98
N LEU A 56 12.44 12.09 6.02
CA LEU A 56 12.51 12.42 4.60
C LEU A 56 11.68 13.65 4.23
N TYR A 57 10.48 13.78 4.81
CA TYR A 57 9.49 14.81 4.51
C TYR A 57 8.90 15.42 5.78
N PRO A 58 9.63 16.32 6.49
CA PRO A 58 9.19 16.86 7.79
C PRO A 58 7.86 17.63 7.77
N GLY A 59 7.48 18.18 6.61
CA GLY A 59 6.21 18.90 6.40
C GLY A 59 5.07 18.03 5.88
N ALA A 60 5.30 16.74 5.59
CA ALA A 60 4.25 15.87 5.08
C ALA A 60 3.32 15.41 6.22
N THR A 61 2.03 15.37 5.94
CA THR A 61 1.09 14.60 6.75
C THR A 61 1.20 13.13 6.37
N ILE A 62 1.18 12.23 7.35
CA ILE A 62 1.25 10.79 7.10
C ILE A 62 -0.05 10.15 7.59
N LEU A 63 -0.77 9.51 6.67
CA LEU A 63 -1.96 8.71 6.96
C LEU A 63 -1.58 7.24 6.92
N VAL A 64 -1.70 6.56 8.05
CA VAL A 64 -1.51 5.12 8.16
C VAL A 64 -2.86 4.44 8.19
N ILE A 65 -3.06 3.48 7.28
CA ILE A 65 -4.22 2.61 7.25
C ILE A 65 -3.75 1.19 7.61
N GLU A 66 -4.08 0.78 8.84
CA GLU A 66 -3.79 -0.54 9.40
C GLU A 66 -4.65 -1.61 8.71
N SER A 67 -4.04 -2.70 8.24
CA SER A 67 -4.78 -3.85 7.71
C SER A 67 -4.93 -4.91 8.79
N PHE A 68 -6.16 -5.37 9.00
CA PHE A 68 -6.48 -6.40 9.98
C PHE A 68 -7.07 -7.65 9.32
N LEU A 69 -6.90 -8.81 9.96
CA LEU A 69 -7.46 -10.07 9.46
C LEU A 69 -8.99 -10.01 9.33
N TYR A 70 -9.67 -9.26 10.22
CA TYR A 70 -11.12 -9.14 10.18
C TYR A 70 -11.62 -8.36 8.95
N HIS A 71 -10.81 -7.53 8.29
CA HIS A 71 -11.20 -6.86 7.04
C HIS A 71 -11.45 -7.87 5.91
N PHE A 72 -10.79 -9.02 5.94
CA PHE A 72 -11.04 -10.11 4.98
C PHE A 72 -12.34 -10.86 5.28
N LEU A 73 -12.66 -11.03 6.56
CA LEU A 73 -13.87 -11.72 7.00
C LEU A 73 -15.11 -10.81 6.92
N ARG A 74 -14.92 -9.49 7.01
CA ARG A 74 -15.96 -8.46 7.03
C ARG A 74 -15.57 -7.28 6.13
N PRO A 75 -15.68 -7.44 4.79
CA PRO A 75 -15.23 -6.42 3.83
C PRO A 75 -15.95 -5.08 3.94
N PHE A 76 -17.21 -5.07 4.42
CA PHE A 76 -17.96 -3.84 4.65
C PHE A 76 -17.40 -2.97 5.78
N THR A 77 -16.77 -3.58 6.79
CA THR A 77 -16.20 -2.85 7.92
C THR A 77 -15.08 -1.90 7.47
N LEU A 78 -14.21 -2.34 6.55
CA LEU A 78 -13.15 -1.46 6.05
C LEU A 78 -13.72 -0.25 5.28
N ARG A 79 -14.85 -0.41 4.58
CA ARG A 79 -15.52 0.72 3.93
C ARG A 79 -15.97 1.76 4.95
N GLU A 80 -16.66 1.32 6.01
CA GLU A 80 -17.12 2.20 7.09
C GLU A 80 -15.96 2.90 7.80
N GLU A 81 -14.86 2.19 8.05
CA GLU A 81 -13.67 2.74 8.67
C GLU A 81 -12.92 3.75 7.79
N LEU A 82 -13.09 3.68 6.45
CA LEU A 82 -12.45 4.60 5.49
C LEU A 82 -13.34 5.78 5.06
N THR A 83 -14.66 5.70 5.22
CA THR A 83 -15.56 6.84 4.98
C THR A 83 -15.12 8.13 5.70
N PRO A 84 -14.81 8.15 7.02
CA PRO A 84 -14.37 9.37 7.70
C PRO A 84 -12.96 9.84 7.28
N VAL A 85 -12.21 9.02 6.55
CA VAL A 85 -10.86 9.35 6.08
C VAL A 85 -10.90 10.21 4.81
N ILE A 86 -11.94 10.06 3.97
CA ILE A 86 -12.01 10.79 2.69
C ILE A 86 -12.02 12.31 2.86
N PRO A 87 -12.84 12.91 3.77
CA PRO A 87 -12.81 14.36 3.99
C PRO A 87 -11.42 14.86 4.43
N VAL A 88 -10.66 14.05 5.18
CA VAL A 88 -9.30 14.40 5.62
C VAL A 88 -8.33 14.41 4.44
N ILE A 89 -8.36 13.38 3.59
CA ILE A 89 -7.52 13.34 2.37
C ILE A 89 -7.81 14.57 1.50
N ARG A 90 -9.09 14.88 1.28
CA ARG A 90 -9.52 16.05 0.50
C ARG A 90 -9.10 17.37 1.14
N GLY A 91 -9.23 17.51 2.46
CA GLY A 91 -8.80 18.70 3.18
C GLY A 91 -7.29 18.98 3.09
N ILE A 92 -6.46 17.93 3.07
CA ILE A 92 -5.00 18.04 2.95
C ILE A 92 -4.57 18.38 1.52
N LEU A 93 -5.16 17.72 0.53
CA LEU A 93 -4.78 17.87 -0.88
C LEU A 93 -5.46 19.08 -1.55
N GLY A 94 -6.63 19.48 -1.06
CA GLY A 94 -7.49 20.51 -1.64
C GLY A 94 -8.24 20.01 -2.89
N ASP A 95 -9.37 20.66 -3.19
CA ASP A 95 -10.25 20.28 -4.33
C ASP A 95 -9.60 20.50 -5.72
N GLY A 96 -8.42 21.12 -5.77
CA GLY A 96 -7.66 21.42 -6.98
C GLY A 96 -6.34 20.67 -7.12
N ALA A 97 -6.10 19.59 -6.36
CA ALA A 97 -4.82 18.87 -6.35
C ALA A 97 -4.31 18.51 -7.76
N ASN A 98 -5.20 18.09 -8.67
CA ASN A 98 -4.86 17.78 -10.07
C ASN A 98 -4.60 18.99 -10.97
N GLN A 99 -4.95 20.22 -10.55
CA GLN A 99 -4.75 21.44 -11.32
C GLN A 99 -3.34 22.02 -11.16
N THR A 100 -2.62 21.60 -10.10
CA THR A 100 -1.27 22.10 -9.81
C THR A 100 -0.21 21.55 -10.76
N GLY A 101 -0.56 20.54 -11.56
CA GLY A 101 0.34 19.87 -12.50
C GLY A 101 1.51 19.16 -11.82
N LYS A 102 1.46 18.93 -10.49
CA LYS A 102 2.48 18.19 -9.73
C LYS A 102 1.80 17.26 -8.73
N PRO A 103 2.28 16.02 -8.57
CA PRO A 103 1.74 15.12 -7.57
C PRO A 103 1.99 15.67 -6.16
N GLN A 104 1.00 15.56 -5.29
CA GLN A 104 1.08 15.94 -3.87
C GLN A 104 0.89 14.76 -2.92
N LEU A 105 0.56 13.59 -3.48
CA LEU A 105 0.26 12.35 -2.77
C LEU A 105 1.31 11.28 -3.11
N LEU A 106 1.87 10.65 -2.09
CA LEU A 106 2.66 9.42 -2.20
C LEU A 106 1.89 8.27 -1.54
N LEU A 107 1.59 7.23 -2.30
CA LEU A 107 0.93 6.03 -1.83
C LEU A 107 1.94 4.89 -1.67
N HIS A 108 2.07 4.34 -0.46
CA HIS A 108 2.92 3.19 -0.19
C HIS A 108 2.06 1.99 0.22
N VAL A 109 2.07 0.97 -0.63
CA VAL A 109 1.23 -0.22 -0.54
C VAL A 109 2.05 -1.41 -0.09
N PHE A 110 1.74 -1.96 1.07
CA PHE A 110 2.44 -3.13 1.62
C PHE A 110 1.61 -4.40 1.48
N SER A 111 2.21 -5.45 0.92
CA SER A 111 1.58 -6.77 0.76
C SER A 111 0.30 -6.74 -0.09
N ASN A 112 -0.35 -7.90 -0.23
CA ASN A 112 -1.65 -8.03 -0.88
C ASN A 112 -2.78 -7.44 -0.03
N SER A 113 -2.64 -7.41 1.30
CA SER A 113 -3.65 -6.80 2.16
C SER A 113 -3.67 -5.29 2.04
N GLY A 114 -2.50 -4.63 2.01
CA GLY A 114 -2.42 -3.19 1.78
C GLY A 114 -2.88 -2.83 0.37
N LEU A 115 -2.67 -3.70 -0.61
CA LEU A 115 -3.25 -3.56 -1.94
C LEU A 115 -4.78 -3.59 -1.92
N GLY A 116 -5.37 -4.58 -1.24
CA GLY A 116 -6.81 -4.65 -1.02
C GLY A 116 -7.36 -3.42 -0.28
N THR A 117 -6.65 -2.95 0.75
CA THR A 117 -7.00 -1.71 1.45
C THR A 117 -6.96 -0.49 0.53
N SER A 118 -5.94 -0.37 -0.34
CA SER A 118 -5.86 0.71 -1.32
C SER A 118 -7.00 0.65 -2.35
N TRP A 119 -7.43 -0.56 -2.72
CA TRP A 119 -8.56 -0.77 -3.61
C TRP A 119 -9.88 -0.31 -2.97
N VAL A 120 -10.11 -0.66 -1.70
CA VAL A 120 -11.28 -0.16 -0.96
C VAL A 120 -11.21 1.35 -0.79
N LEU A 121 -10.06 1.91 -0.43
CA LEU A 121 -9.86 3.36 -0.31
C LEU A 121 -10.27 4.09 -1.60
N ARG A 122 -9.84 3.61 -2.77
CA ARG A 122 -10.21 4.19 -4.07
C ARG A 122 -11.72 4.11 -4.32
N ASN A 123 -12.37 2.99 -3.98
CA ASN A 123 -13.84 2.85 -4.11
C ASN A 123 -14.61 3.83 -3.21
N VAL A 124 -14.15 3.98 -1.96
CA VAL A 124 -14.78 4.91 -1.01
C VAL A 124 -14.54 6.33 -1.48
N TYR A 125 -13.32 6.68 -1.88
CA TYR A 125 -13.01 7.99 -2.46
C TYR A 125 -13.92 8.31 -3.64
N GLN A 126 -14.15 7.35 -4.55
CA GLN A 126 -15.06 7.52 -5.68
C GLN A 126 -16.51 7.76 -5.25
N THR A 127 -16.98 7.03 -4.23
CA THR A 127 -18.37 7.15 -3.75
C THR A 127 -18.62 8.46 -3.01
N GLU A 128 -17.66 8.88 -2.20
CA GLU A 128 -17.75 10.09 -1.36
C GLU A 128 -17.36 11.37 -2.12
N SER A 129 -16.87 11.25 -3.36
CA SER A 129 -16.54 12.42 -4.17
C SER A 129 -17.80 13.09 -4.72
N PRO A 130 -17.81 14.43 -4.84
CA PRO A 130 -18.87 15.15 -5.52
C PRO A 130 -19.13 14.64 -6.93
N ALA A 131 -20.40 14.67 -7.37
CA ALA A 131 -20.82 14.13 -8.68
C ALA A 131 -20.17 14.82 -9.89
N ASN A 132 -19.63 16.03 -9.72
CA ASN A 132 -18.90 16.78 -10.74
C ASN A 132 -17.41 16.43 -10.84
N GLU A 133 -16.90 15.54 -9.99
CA GLU A 133 -15.52 15.06 -10.01
C GLU A 133 -15.44 13.63 -10.55
N LYS A 134 -14.25 13.23 -11.05
CA LYS A 134 -14.03 11.86 -11.54
C LYS A 134 -14.08 10.80 -10.43
N GLY A 135 -13.93 11.20 -9.17
CA GLY A 135 -13.87 10.29 -8.03
C GLY A 135 -12.63 9.39 -8.03
N ILE A 136 -11.53 9.85 -8.61
CA ILE A 136 -10.24 9.14 -8.61
C ILE A 136 -9.32 9.89 -7.64
N LEU A 137 -8.48 9.15 -6.90
CA LEU A 137 -7.45 9.76 -6.06
C LEU A 137 -6.61 10.73 -6.90
N PRO A 138 -6.23 11.91 -6.36
CA PRO A 138 -5.41 12.86 -7.08
C PRO A 138 -4.10 12.26 -7.60
N GLN A 139 -3.52 12.91 -8.58
CA GLN A 139 -2.27 12.51 -9.22
C GLN A 139 -1.19 12.20 -8.17
N HIS A 140 -0.65 10.99 -8.20
CA HIS A 140 0.25 10.48 -7.16
C HIS A 140 1.40 9.64 -7.69
N ALA A 141 2.36 9.35 -6.81
CA ALA A 141 3.33 8.29 -7.00
C ALA A 141 2.96 7.07 -6.14
N THR A 142 3.23 5.87 -6.62
CA THR A 142 2.95 4.64 -5.86
C THR A 142 4.18 3.76 -5.67
N ILE A 143 4.36 3.24 -4.46
CA ILE A 143 5.39 2.26 -4.14
C ILE A 143 4.69 0.98 -3.70
N PHE A 144 4.95 -0.11 -4.40
CA PHE A 144 4.50 -1.44 -4.00
C PHE A 144 5.63 -2.17 -3.28
N ASP A 145 5.40 -2.57 -2.03
CA ASP A 145 6.31 -3.40 -1.24
C ASP A 145 5.69 -4.79 -1.09
N SER A 146 6.38 -5.81 -1.58
CA SER A 146 5.94 -7.21 -1.50
C SER A 146 4.54 -7.42 -2.10
N SER A 147 4.25 -6.77 -3.22
CA SER A 147 2.93 -6.67 -3.83
C SER A 147 3.07 -6.20 -5.29
N PRO A 148 2.11 -6.44 -6.19
CA PRO A 148 1.00 -7.39 -6.10
C PRO A 148 1.37 -8.86 -6.33
N GLY A 149 0.62 -9.75 -5.68
CA GLY A 149 0.66 -11.21 -5.87
C GLY A 149 -0.57 -11.75 -6.59
N ARG A 150 -0.84 -13.04 -6.38
CA ARG A 150 -2.08 -13.74 -6.74
C ARG A 150 -2.44 -14.74 -5.66
N TYR A 151 -3.63 -15.33 -5.74
CA TYR A 151 -3.97 -16.49 -4.95
C TYR A 151 -2.98 -17.63 -5.24
N ASP A 152 -2.31 -18.08 -4.19
CA ASP A 152 -1.55 -19.31 -4.15
C ASP A 152 -1.90 -20.04 -2.84
N TYR A 153 -2.11 -21.36 -2.94
CA TYR A 153 -2.60 -22.16 -1.82
C TYR A 153 -1.63 -22.10 -0.62
N TRP A 154 -0.34 -22.30 -0.89
CA TRP A 154 0.67 -22.32 0.16
C TRP A 154 1.00 -20.93 0.67
N ALA A 155 0.88 -19.89 -0.16
CA ALA A 155 0.99 -18.51 0.27
C ALA A 155 -0.08 -18.16 1.33
N VAL A 156 -1.33 -18.61 1.15
CA VAL A 156 -2.40 -18.39 2.16
C VAL A 156 -2.08 -19.10 3.47
N VAL A 157 -1.65 -20.37 3.39
CA VAL A 157 -1.25 -21.13 4.59
C VAL A 157 -0.08 -20.45 5.30
N ALA A 158 0.94 -20.05 4.55
CA ALA A 158 2.11 -19.36 5.08
C ALA A 158 1.74 -17.99 5.69
N ALA A 159 0.79 -17.25 5.10
CA ALA A 159 0.34 -15.96 5.59
C ALA A 159 -0.37 -16.06 6.94
N LEU A 160 -1.21 -17.08 7.15
CA LEU A 160 -1.82 -17.31 8.46
C LEU A 160 -0.79 -17.67 9.53
N LEU A 161 0.23 -18.44 9.16
CA LEU A 161 1.32 -18.77 10.08
C LEU A 161 2.34 -17.64 10.27
N TYR A 162 2.33 -16.62 9.42
CA TYR A 162 3.24 -15.47 9.50
C TYR A 162 3.01 -14.66 10.78
N GLY A 163 1.75 -14.54 11.22
CA GLY A 163 1.40 -13.85 12.46
C GLY A 163 1.79 -14.60 13.75
N ILE A 164 2.25 -15.86 13.65
CA ILE A 164 2.55 -16.72 14.79
C ILE A 164 4.07 -16.90 14.89
N PRO A 165 4.72 -16.55 16.02
CA PRO A 165 6.16 -16.75 16.20
C PRO A 165 6.58 -18.21 15.96
N PRO A 166 7.76 -18.49 15.36
CA PRO A 166 8.25 -19.84 15.15
C PRO A 166 8.37 -20.67 16.45
N SER A 167 8.63 -20.02 17.58
CA SER A 167 8.71 -20.64 18.91
C SER A 167 7.36 -21.16 19.43
N ALA A 168 6.24 -20.62 18.95
CA ALA A 168 4.89 -21.03 19.35
C ALA A 168 4.40 -22.25 18.54
N TRP A 169 5.20 -23.33 18.53
CA TRP A 169 5.00 -24.48 17.65
C TRP A 169 3.64 -25.17 17.86
N LEU A 170 3.15 -25.29 19.09
CA LEU A 170 1.82 -25.84 19.39
C LEU A 170 0.70 -25.02 18.76
N GLN A 171 0.79 -23.69 18.84
CA GLN A 171 -0.19 -22.78 18.22
C GLN A 171 -0.14 -22.89 16.69
N ARG A 172 1.07 -23.03 16.12
CA ARG A 172 1.24 -23.26 14.67
C ARG A 172 0.56 -24.57 14.23
N ILE A 173 0.79 -25.66 14.95
CA ILE A 173 0.12 -26.95 14.67
C ILE A 173 -1.39 -26.80 14.79
N ALA A 174 -1.90 -26.15 15.85
CA ALA A 174 -3.33 -25.93 16.04
C ALA A 174 -3.96 -25.04 14.94
N THR A 175 -3.18 -24.13 14.35
CA THR A 175 -3.64 -23.23 13.27
C THR A 175 -3.62 -23.89 11.90
N MET A 176 -2.81 -24.95 11.69
CA MET A 176 -2.67 -25.62 10.39
C MET A 176 -4.01 -26.11 9.81
N PRO A 177 -4.90 -26.80 10.54
CA PRO A 177 -6.20 -27.21 10.01
C PRO A 177 -7.04 -26.03 9.52
N LEU A 178 -7.08 -24.94 10.28
CA LEU A 178 -7.79 -23.71 9.90
C LEU A 178 -7.17 -23.08 8.65
N ALA A 179 -5.84 -23.06 8.55
CA ALA A 179 -5.15 -22.50 7.41
C ALA A 179 -5.41 -23.29 6.12
N HIS A 180 -5.36 -24.61 6.20
CA HIS A 180 -5.71 -25.49 5.09
C HIS A 180 -7.20 -25.43 4.73
N MET A 181 -8.09 -25.30 5.72
CA MET A 181 -9.52 -25.13 5.49
C MET A 181 -9.81 -23.82 4.75
N LEU A 182 -9.24 -22.70 5.21
CA LEU A 182 -9.41 -21.41 4.54
C LEU A 182 -8.86 -21.44 3.11
N SER A 183 -7.61 -21.90 2.93
CA SER A 183 -7.00 -21.98 1.61
C SER A 183 -7.74 -22.96 0.70
N GLY A 184 -8.21 -24.10 1.22
CA GLY A 184 -9.03 -25.06 0.50
C GLY A 184 -10.37 -24.45 0.07
N GLY A 185 -11.02 -23.68 0.95
CA GLY A 185 -12.25 -22.95 0.62
C GLY A 185 -12.06 -21.96 -0.52
N ILE A 186 -10.99 -21.15 -0.48
CA ILE A 186 -10.65 -20.22 -1.57
C ILE A 186 -10.32 -20.97 -2.86
N TRP A 187 -9.60 -22.09 -2.77
CA TRP A 187 -9.32 -22.94 -3.93
C TRP A 187 -10.61 -23.47 -4.58
N VAL A 188 -11.52 -24.03 -3.78
CA VAL A 188 -12.82 -24.54 -4.27
C VAL A 188 -13.63 -23.41 -4.89
N TRP A 189 -13.70 -22.25 -4.24
CA TRP A 189 -14.34 -21.05 -4.78
C TRP A 189 -13.79 -20.70 -6.17
N CYS A 190 -12.48 -20.55 -6.30
CA CYS A 190 -11.87 -20.12 -7.56
C CYS A 190 -11.91 -21.18 -8.67
N ARG A 191 -11.72 -22.46 -8.31
CA ARG A 191 -11.50 -23.55 -9.29
C ARG A 191 -12.75 -24.36 -9.60
N VAL A 192 -13.69 -24.45 -8.67
CA VAL A 192 -14.92 -25.23 -8.84
C VAL A 192 -16.11 -24.32 -9.14
N PHE A 193 -16.26 -23.22 -8.41
CA PHE A 193 -17.40 -22.32 -8.56
C PHE A 193 -17.15 -21.14 -9.53
N GLY A 194 -15.97 -21.07 -10.15
CA GLY A 194 -15.60 -19.97 -11.05
C GLY A 194 -15.49 -18.62 -10.33
N GLY A 195 -15.30 -18.64 -9.02
CA GLY A 195 -15.15 -17.47 -8.19
C GLY A 195 -13.89 -16.67 -8.52
N GLU A 196 -13.94 -15.37 -8.26
CA GLU A 196 -12.83 -14.47 -8.56
C GLU A 196 -11.70 -14.58 -7.52
N ASP A 197 -10.45 -14.55 -7.98
CA ASP A 197 -9.28 -14.31 -7.14
C ASP A 197 -9.23 -12.82 -6.79
N TRP A 198 -9.57 -12.52 -5.54
CA TRP A 198 -9.62 -11.17 -4.98
C TRP A 198 -8.28 -10.45 -5.08
N VAL A 199 -7.16 -11.16 -4.89
CA VAL A 199 -5.83 -10.56 -4.98
C VAL A 199 -5.54 -10.15 -6.42
N LEU A 200 -5.83 -11.04 -7.37
CA LEU A 200 -5.72 -10.73 -8.80
C LEU A 200 -6.63 -9.57 -9.20
N ARG A 201 -7.87 -9.51 -8.69
CA ARG A 201 -8.79 -8.40 -8.94
C ARG A 201 -8.20 -7.07 -8.47
N TYR A 202 -7.62 -7.03 -7.27
CA TYR A 202 -7.00 -5.80 -6.75
C TYR A 202 -5.79 -5.39 -7.59
N ALA A 203 -4.99 -6.37 -8.02
CA ALA A 203 -3.85 -6.17 -8.90
C ALA A 203 -4.29 -5.59 -10.27
N GLN A 204 -5.28 -6.20 -10.91
CA GLN A 204 -5.86 -5.70 -12.17
C GLN A 204 -6.45 -4.29 -12.01
N ALA A 205 -7.11 -4.01 -10.89
CA ALA A 205 -7.64 -2.68 -10.62
C ALA A 205 -6.52 -1.64 -10.41
N ALA A 206 -5.36 -2.02 -9.87
CA ALA A 206 -4.19 -1.15 -9.74
C ALA A 206 -3.49 -0.87 -11.08
N ASN A 207 -3.69 -1.75 -12.08
CA ASN A 207 -3.28 -1.58 -13.47
C ASN A 207 -4.41 -1.07 -14.39
N ASN A 208 -5.45 -0.44 -13.85
CA ASN A 208 -6.53 0.11 -14.67
C ASN A 208 -6.42 1.64 -14.79
N PRO A 209 -6.08 2.19 -15.98
CA PRO A 209 -5.94 3.64 -16.18
C PRO A 209 -7.22 4.45 -15.93
N SER A 210 -8.40 3.83 -15.99
CA SER A 210 -9.66 4.51 -15.65
C SER A 210 -9.88 4.68 -14.14
N ARG A 211 -9.02 4.06 -13.31
CA ARG A 211 -9.17 4.01 -11.85
C ARG A 211 -7.98 4.58 -11.09
N VAL A 212 -6.85 4.78 -11.76
CA VAL A 212 -5.58 5.14 -11.14
C VAL A 212 -4.92 6.25 -11.95
N ASP A 213 -4.69 7.39 -11.31
CA ASP A 213 -4.00 8.55 -11.86
C ASP A 213 -2.61 8.66 -11.21
N GLU A 214 -1.65 7.88 -11.71
CA GLU A 214 -0.28 7.85 -11.19
C GLU A 214 0.72 8.45 -12.19
N VAL A 215 1.63 9.30 -11.70
CA VAL A 215 2.75 9.82 -12.51
C VAL A 215 3.80 8.73 -12.72
N CYS A 216 4.05 7.96 -11.67
CA CYS A 216 4.98 6.85 -11.70
C CYS A 216 4.74 5.88 -10.55
N ARG A 217 5.29 4.67 -10.72
CA ARG A 217 5.32 3.67 -9.67
C ARG A 217 6.64 2.95 -9.57
N ALA A 218 6.89 2.36 -8.40
CA ALA A 218 8.04 1.52 -8.15
C ALA A 218 7.66 0.25 -7.37
N TYR A 219 8.53 -0.76 -7.45
CA TYR A 219 8.34 -2.05 -6.79
C TYR A 219 9.56 -2.43 -5.95
N ALA A 220 9.34 -2.82 -4.71
CA ALA A 220 10.30 -3.49 -3.83
C ALA A 220 9.84 -4.93 -3.60
N PHE A 221 10.71 -5.90 -3.88
CA PHE A 221 10.42 -7.31 -3.65
C PHE A 221 11.69 -8.10 -3.32
N GLY A 222 11.54 -9.30 -2.78
CA GLY A 222 12.64 -10.19 -2.43
C GLY A 222 12.40 -11.61 -2.93
N ARG A 223 13.46 -12.32 -3.31
CA ARG A 223 13.38 -13.73 -3.73
C ARG A 223 13.09 -14.69 -2.58
N ALA A 224 13.29 -14.26 -1.33
CA ALA A 224 12.92 -15.03 -0.15
C ALA A 224 11.50 -14.74 0.36
N ASP A 225 10.73 -13.92 -0.34
CA ASP A 225 9.32 -13.73 -0.03
C ASP A 225 8.51 -14.97 -0.41
N ARG A 226 7.97 -15.66 0.61
CA ARG A 226 7.14 -16.85 0.47
C ARG A 226 5.65 -16.54 0.36
N LEU A 227 5.24 -15.31 0.67
CA LEU A 227 3.83 -14.91 0.62
C LEU A 227 3.51 -14.27 -0.73
N VAL A 228 4.43 -13.45 -1.24
CA VAL A 228 4.32 -12.83 -2.56
C VAL A 228 5.59 -13.12 -3.36
N PRO A 229 5.64 -14.26 -4.06
CA PRO A 229 6.76 -14.59 -4.92
C PRO A 229 7.07 -13.47 -5.93
N ALA A 230 8.36 -13.17 -6.09
CA ALA A 230 8.86 -12.09 -6.96
C ALA A 230 8.31 -12.12 -8.40
N HIS A 231 8.11 -13.31 -8.97
CA HIS A 231 7.60 -13.44 -10.34
C HIS A 231 6.19 -12.87 -10.52
N TRP A 232 5.36 -12.83 -9.47
CA TRP A 232 4.05 -12.17 -9.55
C TRP A 232 4.17 -10.65 -9.57
N VAL A 233 5.10 -10.10 -8.79
CA VAL A 233 5.41 -8.66 -8.79
C VAL A 233 5.97 -8.25 -10.16
N GLU A 234 6.88 -9.05 -10.71
CA GLU A 234 7.47 -8.84 -12.04
C GLU A 234 6.40 -8.89 -13.14
N ALA A 235 5.51 -9.89 -13.10
CA ALA A 235 4.41 -10.00 -14.05
C ALA A 235 3.43 -8.82 -13.95
N HIS A 236 3.12 -8.35 -12.74
CA HIS A 236 2.27 -7.19 -12.54
C HIS A 236 2.91 -5.90 -13.06
N ALA A 237 4.21 -5.71 -12.83
CA ALA A 237 4.95 -4.56 -13.35
C ALA A 237 5.01 -4.57 -14.89
N ALA A 238 5.23 -5.74 -15.49
CA ALA A 238 5.20 -5.89 -16.94
C ALA A 238 3.82 -5.55 -17.54
N ASP A 239 2.74 -6.05 -16.93
CA ASP A 239 1.38 -5.68 -17.31
C ASP A 239 1.14 -4.18 -17.13
N ALA A 240 1.62 -3.58 -16.04
CA ALA A 240 1.46 -2.14 -15.80
C ALA A 240 2.06 -1.31 -16.95
N THR A 241 3.24 -1.68 -17.44
CA THR A 241 3.86 -1.02 -18.61
C THR A 241 3.01 -1.18 -19.87
N VAL A 242 2.43 -2.36 -20.11
CA VAL A 242 1.52 -2.61 -21.24
C VAL A 242 0.26 -1.74 -21.13
N GLN A 243 -0.27 -1.54 -19.92
CA GLN A 243 -1.42 -0.67 -19.66
C GLN A 243 -1.06 0.84 -19.67
N GLY A 244 0.19 1.20 -19.97
CA GLY A 244 0.63 2.59 -20.11
C GLY A 244 1.11 3.25 -18.81
N PHE A 245 1.27 2.49 -17.71
CA PHE A 245 1.85 3.03 -16.48
C PHE A 245 3.37 3.16 -16.57
N ASN A 246 3.87 4.23 -15.95
CA ASN A 246 5.29 4.53 -15.84
C ASN A 246 5.93 3.77 -14.66
N VAL A 247 6.43 2.56 -14.93
CA VAL A 247 7.20 1.78 -13.96
C VAL A 247 8.63 2.30 -13.92
N LYS A 248 8.95 3.09 -12.89
CA LYS A 248 10.25 3.76 -12.78
C LYS A 248 11.36 2.87 -12.29
N GLN A 249 11.06 2.07 -11.28
CA GLN A 249 12.07 1.27 -10.64
C GLN A 249 11.49 -0.03 -10.11
N MET A 250 12.28 -1.08 -10.22
CA MET A 250 12.02 -2.37 -9.62
C MET A 250 13.29 -2.80 -8.89
N VAL A 251 13.18 -3.07 -7.60
CA VAL A 251 14.33 -3.38 -6.74
C VAL A 251 14.14 -4.76 -6.14
N ASP A 252 14.96 -5.68 -6.63
CA ASP A 252 15.11 -7.03 -6.08
C ASP A 252 16.11 -7.02 -4.91
N PHE A 253 15.62 -7.30 -3.70
CA PHE A 253 16.40 -7.40 -2.45
C PHE A 253 17.01 -8.81 -2.24
N GLY A 254 16.95 -9.67 -3.25
CA GLY A 254 17.61 -10.96 -3.29
C GLY A 254 17.02 -11.98 -2.32
N THR A 255 17.82 -13.00 -1.99
CA THR A 255 17.39 -14.18 -1.22
C THR A 255 17.46 -14.00 0.30
N LYS A 256 17.82 -12.81 0.79
CA LYS A 256 17.89 -12.50 2.23
C LYS A 256 16.69 -11.70 2.72
N SER A 257 15.97 -11.03 1.82
CA SER A 257 14.81 -10.24 2.21
C SER A 257 13.54 -11.06 2.10
N ALA A 258 12.96 -11.35 3.26
CA ALA A 258 11.62 -11.92 3.38
C ALA A 258 10.52 -10.88 3.10
N HIS A 259 9.27 -11.33 3.17
CA HIS A 259 8.06 -10.53 2.99
C HIS A 259 8.09 -9.25 3.85
N VAL A 260 7.94 -8.09 3.21
CA VAL A 260 7.89 -6.74 3.83
C VAL A 260 9.13 -6.44 4.70
N ALA A 261 10.23 -7.15 4.49
CA ALA A 261 11.46 -6.98 5.26
C ALA A 261 12.53 -6.16 4.51
N HIS A 262 12.21 -5.59 3.35
CA HIS A 262 13.18 -4.93 2.46
C HIS A 262 13.88 -3.76 3.16
N ALA A 263 13.12 -2.86 3.78
CA ALA A 263 13.64 -1.72 4.53
C ALA A 263 14.54 -2.12 5.71
N ARG A 264 14.33 -3.30 6.29
CA ARG A 264 15.18 -3.84 7.36
C ARG A 264 16.42 -4.54 6.83
N THR A 265 16.31 -5.19 5.67
CA THR A 265 17.37 -6.01 5.08
C THR A 265 18.45 -5.13 4.45
N ASP A 266 18.04 -4.09 3.72
CA ASP A 266 18.95 -3.10 3.13
C ASP A 266 18.28 -1.71 3.20
N PRO A 267 18.39 -1.02 4.36
CA PRO A 267 17.72 0.26 4.58
C PRO A 267 18.13 1.31 3.57
N SER A 268 19.43 1.40 3.26
CA SER A 268 19.95 2.43 2.35
C SER A 268 19.34 2.29 0.96
N ARG A 269 19.32 1.07 0.40
CA ARG A 269 18.77 0.83 -0.93
C ARG A 269 17.26 1.01 -0.98
N TYR A 270 16.57 0.62 0.10
CA TYR A 270 15.12 0.78 0.20
C TYR A 270 14.70 2.25 0.26
N TRP A 271 15.32 3.05 1.12
CA TRP A 271 14.93 4.46 1.25
C TRP A 271 15.43 5.30 0.07
N ALA A 272 16.50 4.89 -0.63
CA ALA A 272 16.86 5.46 -1.92
C ALA A 272 15.75 5.25 -2.96
N LEU A 273 15.23 4.02 -3.10
CA LEU A 273 14.08 3.71 -3.96
C LEU A 273 12.88 4.60 -3.65
N VAL A 274 12.53 4.76 -2.36
CA VAL A 274 11.41 5.60 -1.93
C VAL A 274 11.62 7.06 -2.33
N ALA A 275 12.79 7.61 -2.03
CA ALA A 275 13.12 9.00 -2.32
C ALA A 275 13.19 9.27 -3.83
N ASP A 276 13.80 8.38 -4.59
CA ASP A 276 14.00 8.55 -6.03
C ASP A 276 12.69 8.36 -6.81
N THR A 277 11.78 7.50 -6.33
CA THR A 277 10.42 7.41 -6.86
C THR A 277 9.69 8.75 -6.73
N TRP A 278 9.76 9.39 -5.56
CA TRP A 278 9.11 10.67 -5.35
C TRP A 278 9.76 11.81 -6.16
N LYS A 279 11.10 11.89 -6.18
CA LYS A 279 11.83 12.86 -7.02
C LYS A 279 11.42 12.74 -8.48
N SER A 280 11.33 11.51 -9.00
CA SER A 280 10.91 11.25 -10.38
C SER A 280 9.48 11.73 -10.62
N ALA A 281 8.57 11.50 -9.68
CA ALA A 281 7.18 11.96 -9.78
C ALA A 281 7.07 13.49 -9.93
N VAL A 282 7.90 14.24 -9.20
CA VAL A 282 7.92 15.71 -9.23
C VAL A 282 8.65 16.26 -10.47
N HIS A 283 9.61 15.53 -11.03
CA HIS A 283 10.40 15.96 -12.19
C HIS A 283 9.78 15.59 -13.54
N ASP A 284 9.07 14.47 -13.62
CA ASP A 284 8.40 14.00 -14.84
C ASP A 284 7.12 14.79 -15.16
N THR A 285 6.60 15.54 -14.19
CA THR A 285 5.57 16.55 -14.42
C THR A 285 6.20 17.82 -15.01
N LYS A 286 6.73 17.71 -16.22
CA LYS A 286 6.98 18.89 -17.07
C LYS A 286 5.69 19.24 -17.80
N LEU A 287 5.22 20.46 -17.54
CA LEU A 287 4.14 21.19 -18.20
C LEU A 287 4.14 21.02 -19.72
#